data_AF-V9LBV2-F1
#
_entry.id   AF-V9LBV2-F1
#
_cell.length_a   1.000
_cell.length_b   1.000
_cell.length_c   1.000
_cell.angle_alpha   90.00
_cell.angle_beta   90.00
_cell.angle_gamma   90.00
#
_symmetry.space_group_name_H-M   'P 1'
#
loop_
_entity.id
_entity.type
_entity.pdbx_description
1 polymer ?
#
loop_
_entity_poly.entity_id
_entity_poly.type
_entity_poly.pdbx_seq_one_letter_code
_entity_poly.pdbx_strand_id
1 'polypeptide(L)'
;MDLHILEHRLKVTSLSKAGLERYTHGLIKLVFLRDRTRCKFFCLTEMPNDYTLVLDEEGFKELPRTDFLQVVEATWLALNVVSNGHSSTGSQTVGVTKIAKSVIAPLAQHKVSVLMLSTYQTDFILVRESDLPAVIHTLSEEFSIYREVNGESVAVTSTDVSNGFLKSKNGFSPTLHPVLSPKNLFCVMSLDPDTLPTIATTLMDVMFYSTSVKWESADQDLDHIHFFSFSLIDGYISIVVDTQTQKRSACGGSGGS
;
A
#
# COMPACT_ATOMS: atom_id res chain seq x y z
N MET A 1 3.70 19.01 13.83
CA MET A 1 3.75 18.14 12.64
C MET A 1 2.38 18.16 12.03
N ASP A 2 2.29 17.92 10.73
CA ASP A 2 1.01 18.01 10.03
C ASP A 2 0.58 16.59 9.63
N LEU A 3 -0.69 16.28 9.87
CA LEU A 3 -1.31 15.02 9.48
C LEU A 3 -2.30 15.31 8.36
N HIS A 4 -2.09 14.72 7.19
CA HIS A 4 -2.97 14.87 6.04
C HIS A 4 -3.83 13.62 5.87
N ILE A 5 -5.14 13.80 5.88
CA ILE A 5 -6.13 12.81 5.42
C ILE A 5 -6.27 13.00 3.92
N LEU A 6 -5.75 12.07 3.14
CA LEU A 6 -5.72 12.16 1.68
C LEU A 6 -7.10 11.88 1.08
N GLU A 7 -7.34 12.39 -0.12
CA GLU A 7 -8.61 12.23 -0.86
C GLU A 7 -8.74 10.84 -1.54
N HIS A 8 -8.33 9.79 -0.84
CA HIS A 8 -8.35 8.41 -1.35
C HIS A 8 -9.25 7.53 -0.49
N ARG A 9 -10.35 7.05 -1.08
CA ARG A 9 -11.21 6.02 -0.49
C ARG A 9 -10.81 4.67 -1.04
N LEU A 10 -10.19 3.85 -0.19
CA LEU A 10 -9.47 2.65 -0.59
C LEU A 10 -10.24 1.38 -0.26
N LYS A 11 -10.09 0.39 -1.13
CA LYS A 11 -10.48 -1.00 -0.94
C LYS A 11 -9.23 -1.85 -0.80
N VAL A 12 -9.27 -2.78 0.15
CA VAL A 12 -8.22 -3.77 0.39
C VAL A 12 -8.77 -5.12 -0.05
N THR A 13 -8.05 -5.80 -0.92
CA THR A 13 -8.48 -7.07 -1.50
C THR A 13 -7.33 -8.08 -1.51
N SER A 14 -7.68 -9.36 -1.51
CA SER A 14 -6.76 -10.48 -1.69
C SER A 14 -7.24 -11.30 -2.89
N LEU A 15 -6.38 -11.39 -3.91
CA LEU A 15 -6.59 -12.13 -5.13
C LEU A 15 -5.80 -13.45 -5.06
N SER A 16 -6.51 -14.57 -5.14
CA SER A 16 -5.89 -15.89 -5.23
C SER A 16 -5.02 -16.03 -6.48
N LYS A 17 -3.83 -16.63 -6.36
CA LYS A 17 -2.96 -16.92 -7.52
C LYS A 17 -3.64 -17.74 -8.60
N ALA A 18 -4.56 -18.64 -8.23
CA ALA A 18 -5.31 -19.46 -9.17
C ALA A 18 -6.28 -18.64 -10.06
N GLY A 19 -6.67 -17.44 -9.62
CA GLY A 19 -7.56 -16.57 -10.37
C GLY A 19 -6.85 -15.52 -11.22
N LEU A 20 -5.52 -15.40 -11.14
CA LEU A 20 -4.77 -14.25 -11.68
C LEU A 20 -5.09 -13.96 -13.15
N GLU A 21 -5.21 -15.00 -13.97
CA GLU A 21 -5.54 -14.90 -15.41
C GLU A 21 -6.80 -14.08 -15.68
N ARG A 22 -7.80 -14.15 -14.78
CA ARG A 22 -9.10 -13.46 -14.92
C ARG A 22 -8.98 -11.97 -14.62
N TYR A 23 -7.91 -11.57 -13.92
CA TYR A 23 -7.66 -10.21 -13.48
C TYR A 23 -6.58 -9.52 -14.30
N THR A 24 -5.79 -10.27 -15.09
CA THR A 24 -4.68 -9.74 -15.90
C THR A 24 -5.08 -8.52 -16.74
N HIS A 25 -6.25 -8.54 -17.38
CA HIS A 25 -6.73 -7.39 -18.17
C HIS A 25 -6.91 -6.13 -17.30
N GLY A 26 -7.59 -6.24 -16.16
CA GLY A 26 -7.80 -5.13 -15.24
C GLY A 26 -6.49 -4.63 -14.64
N LEU A 27 -5.62 -5.55 -14.21
CA LEU A 27 -4.31 -5.23 -13.64
C LEU A 27 -3.38 -4.56 -14.65
N ILE A 28 -3.32 -5.03 -15.90
CA ILE A 28 -2.55 -4.38 -16.96
C ILE A 28 -3.06 -2.97 -17.21
N LYS A 29 -4.38 -2.76 -17.21
CA LYS A 29 -4.96 -1.43 -17.38
C LYS A 29 -4.53 -0.49 -16.25
N LEU A 30 -4.63 -0.95 -15.00
CA LEU A 30 -4.25 -0.17 -13.81
C LEU A 30 -2.76 0.17 -13.76
N VAL A 31 -1.90 -0.73 -14.21
CA VAL A 31 -0.43 -0.53 -14.19
C VAL A 31 0.05 0.31 -15.36
N PHE A 32 -0.36 -0.01 -16.59
CA PHE A 32 0.29 0.49 -17.81
C PHE A 32 -0.54 1.49 -18.61
N LEU A 33 -1.86 1.55 -18.38
CA LEU A 33 -2.77 2.34 -19.22
C LEU A 33 -3.44 3.45 -18.40
N ARG A 34 -2.64 4.37 -17.86
CA ARG A 34 -3.09 5.45 -16.97
C ARG A 34 -4.23 6.28 -17.56
N ASP A 35 -4.19 6.57 -18.85
CA ASP A 35 -5.25 7.34 -19.54
C ASP A 35 -6.56 6.56 -19.74
N ARG A 36 -6.59 5.27 -19.39
CA ARG A 36 -7.75 4.39 -19.53
C ARG A 36 -8.46 4.13 -18.21
N THR A 37 -7.98 4.70 -17.11
CA THR A 37 -8.60 4.58 -15.79
C THR A 37 -8.51 5.92 -15.05
N ARG A 38 -9.41 6.14 -14.09
CA ARG A 38 -9.34 7.29 -13.17
C ARG A 38 -8.68 6.94 -11.84
N CYS A 39 -8.15 5.72 -11.71
CA CYS A 39 -7.44 5.28 -10.53
C CYS A 39 -6.19 6.13 -10.30
N LYS A 40 -6.09 6.68 -9.10
CA LYS A 40 -4.97 7.48 -8.59
C LYS A 40 -4.20 6.75 -7.50
N PHE A 41 -4.80 5.76 -6.84
CA PHE A 41 -4.16 4.95 -5.83
C PHE A 41 -4.24 3.48 -6.23
N PHE A 42 -3.12 2.89 -6.61
CA PHE A 42 -3.00 1.46 -6.89
C PHE A 42 -1.74 0.89 -6.25
N CYS A 43 -1.89 -0.21 -5.53
CA CYS A 43 -0.81 -1.02 -5.01
C CYS A 43 -1.14 -2.50 -5.20
N LEU A 44 -0.18 -3.26 -5.71
CA LEU A 44 -0.21 -4.71 -5.81
C LEU A 44 1.00 -5.25 -5.08
N THR A 45 0.76 -6.11 -4.11
CA THR A 45 1.80 -6.84 -3.39
C THR A 45 1.58 -8.33 -3.58
N GLU A 46 2.51 -8.98 -4.27
CA GLU A 46 2.55 -10.42 -4.38
C GLU A 46 3.19 -11.03 -3.15
N MET A 47 2.46 -11.94 -2.53
CA MET A 47 2.89 -12.79 -1.43
C MET A 47 2.99 -14.26 -1.93
N PRO A 48 3.51 -15.21 -1.12
CA PRO A 48 3.60 -16.60 -1.54
C PRO A 48 2.25 -17.22 -1.95
N ASN A 49 1.15 -16.80 -1.32
CA ASN A 49 -0.15 -17.45 -1.46
C ASN A 49 -1.17 -16.65 -2.30
N ASP A 50 -0.99 -15.34 -2.42
CA ASP A 50 -1.98 -14.42 -3.00
C ASP A 50 -1.34 -13.12 -3.49
N TYR A 51 -2.15 -12.29 -4.13
CA TYR A 51 -1.85 -10.90 -4.45
C TYR A 51 -2.75 -10.00 -3.59
N THR A 52 -2.15 -9.22 -2.70
CA THR A 52 -2.88 -8.17 -1.98
C THR A 52 -2.96 -6.93 -2.85
N LEU A 53 -4.17 -6.44 -3.13
CA LEU A 53 -4.37 -5.17 -3.83
C LEU A 53 -4.94 -4.12 -2.86
N VAL A 54 -4.36 -2.93 -2.88
CA VAL A 54 -4.91 -1.74 -2.24
C VAL A 54 -5.15 -0.70 -3.32
N LEU A 55 -6.40 -0.35 -3.56
CA LEU A 55 -6.76 0.53 -4.65
C LEU A 55 -7.96 1.41 -4.33
N ASP A 56 -8.04 2.58 -4.96
CA ASP A 56 -9.20 3.46 -4.81
C ASP A 56 -10.48 2.89 -5.45
N GLU A 57 -11.61 3.53 -5.18
CA GLU A 57 -12.92 3.12 -5.70
C GLU A 57 -12.99 3.12 -7.24
N GLU A 58 -12.20 3.94 -7.94
CA GLU A 58 -12.16 3.95 -9.40
C GLU A 58 -11.39 2.74 -9.94
N GLY A 59 -10.24 2.42 -9.36
CA GLY A 59 -9.47 1.24 -9.70
C GLY A 59 -10.21 -0.05 -9.37
N PHE A 60 -10.94 -0.07 -8.25
CA PHE A 60 -11.73 -1.24 -7.85
C PHE A 60 -12.81 -1.62 -8.87
N LYS A 61 -13.33 -0.65 -9.65
CA LYS A 61 -14.30 -0.91 -10.73
C LYS A 61 -13.69 -1.68 -11.90
N GLU A 62 -12.36 -1.69 -12.05
CA GLU A 62 -11.66 -2.43 -13.10
C GLU A 62 -11.51 -3.92 -12.78
N LEU A 63 -11.80 -4.34 -11.54
CA LEU A 63 -11.68 -5.73 -11.11
C LEU A 63 -13.03 -6.44 -11.26
N PRO A 64 -13.11 -7.57 -12.00
CA PRO A 64 -14.32 -8.37 -12.07
C PRO A 64 -14.64 -8.97 -10.70
N ARG A 65 -15.93 -9.21 -10.42
CA ARG A 65 -16.34 -9.95 -9.22
C ARG A 65 -16.30 -11.44 -9.50
N THR A 66 -15.43 -12.15 -8.81
CA THR A 66 -15.32 -13.63 -8.88
C THR A 66 -15.00 -14.18 -7.50
N ASP A 67 -15.13 -15.49 -7.33
CA ASP A 67 -14.78 -16.18 -6.06
C ASP A 67 -13.27 -16.14 -5.73
N PHE A 68 -12.41 -15.77 -6.68
CA PHE A 68 -10.97 -15.62 -6.47
C PHE A 68 -10.56 -14.32 -5.78
N LEU A 69 -11.46 -13.35 -5.63
CA LEU A 69 -11.16 -12.04 -5.04
C LEU A 69 -11.92 -11.86 -3.73
N GLN A 70 -11.18 -11.85 -2.63
CA GLN A 70 -11.69 -11.51 -1.31
C GLN A 70 -11.57 -10.00 -1.10
N VAL A 71 -12.65 -9.36 -0.65
CA VAL A 71 -12.70 -7.92 -0.43
C VAL A 71 -12.96 -7.67 1.06
N VAL A 72 -12.09 -6.88 1.68
CA VAL A 72 -12.32 -6.41 3.06
C VAL A 72 -13.50 -5.43 3.03
N GLU A 73 -14.51 -5.67 3.88
CA GLU A 73 -15.77 -4.92 3.88
C GLU A 73 -15.57 -3.41 4.10
N ALA A 74 -14.61 -3.05 4.95
CA ALA A 74 -14.33 -1.66 5.30
C ALA A 74 -13.77 -0.84 4.11
N THR A 75 -14.19 0.42 4.03
CA THR A 75 -13.47 1.45 3.26
C THR A 75 -12.35 2.02 4.12
N TRP A 76 -11.19 2.22 3.52
CA TRP A 76 -10.01 2.74 4.20
C TRP A 76 -9.66 4.13 3.68
N LEU A 77 -9.14 4.98 4.55
CA LEU A 77 -8.61 6.30 4.24
C LEU A 77 -7.10 6.28 4.44
N ALA A 78 -6.36 6.93 3.53
CA ALA A 78 -4.93 7.08 3.66
C ALA A 78 -4.58 8.34 4.48
N LEU A 79 -3.75 8.17 5.50
CA LEU A 79 -3.14 9.25 6.25
C LEU A 79 -1.67 9.36 5.86
N ASN A 80 -1.17 10.59 5.78
CA ASN A 80 0.23 10.89 5.55
C ASN A 80 0.73 11.90 6.59
N VAL A 81 1.92 11.67 7.14
CA VAL A 81 2.53 12.56 8.14
C VAL A 81 3.63 13.37 7.49
N VAL A 82 3.49 14.69 7.54
CA VAL A 82 4.48 15.62 7.00
C VAL A 82 5.16 16.35 8.16
N SER A 83 6.49 16.32 8.19
CA SER A 83 7.26 17.08 9.16
C SER A 83 7.64 18.44 8.57
N ASN A 84 7.12 19.52 9.16
CA ASN A 84 7.50 20.90 8.83
C ASN A 84 8.91 21.22 9.35
N GLY A 85 9.94 20.65 8.71
CA GLY A 85 11.34 21.02 8.92
C GLY A 85 11.69 22.28 8.11
N HIS A 86 12.22 23.31 8.76
CA HIS A 86 12.78 24.51 8.12
C HIS A 86 14.07 24.18 7.34
N SER A 87 13.95 23.51 6.20
CA SER A 87 15.06 23.37 5.25
C SER A 87 14.52 23.46 3.82
N SER A 88 14.97 24.48 3.11
CA SER A 88 14.53 24.95 1.79
C SER A 88 14.85 24.01 0.61
N THR A 89 14.82 22.69 0.79
CA THR A 89 14.96 21.70 -0.29
C THR A 89 14.28 20.38 0.10
N GLY A 90 13.05 20.16 -0.40
CA GLY A 90 12.36 18.87 -0.34
C GLY A 90 11.66 18.55 0.98
N SER A 91 10.34 18.36 0.92
CA SER A 91 9.57 17.75 2.02
C SER A 91 10.13 16.36 2.32
N GLN A 92 10.85 16.20 3.43
CA GLN A 92 11.32 14.88 3.86
C GLN A 92 10.16 14.10 4.43
N THR A 93 9.84 12.98 3.78
CA THR A 93 8.85 12.02 4.27
C THR A 93 9.40 11.31 5.50
N VAL A 94 8.52 11.12 6.49
CA VAL A 94 8.90 10.66 7.82
C VAL A 94 8.76 9.14 7.86
N GLY A 95 9.89 8.43 7.84
CA GLY A 95 9.94 6.97 7.91
C GLY A 95 9.12 6.36 9.07
N VAL A 96 8.57 5.15 8.88
CA VAL A 96 7.73 4.39 9.86
C VAL A 96 8.23 4.46 11.30
N THR A 97 9.55 4.36 11.51
CA THR A 97 10.14 4.39 12.87
C THR A 97 9.90 5.70 13.61
N LYS A 98 9.79 6.83 12.89
CA LYS A 98 9.50 8.14 13.49
C LYS A 98 8.01 8.32 13.80
N ILE A 99 7.11 7.75 12.98
CA ILE A 99 5.64 7.80 13.20
C ILE A 99 5.12 6.73 14.17
N ALA A 100 5.93 5.70 14.48
CA ALA A 100 5.51 4.61 15.37
C ALA A 100 5.09 5.11 16.77
N LYS A 101 5.79 6.11 17.32
CA LYS A 101 5.48 6.65 18.65
C LYS A 101 4.35 7.69 18.64
N SER A 102 4.32 8.58 17.65
CA SER A 102 3.38 9.71 17.62
C SER A 102 2.05 9.36 16.96
N VAL A 103 1.99 8.32 16.13
CA VAL A 103 0.74 7.93 15.45
C VAL A 103 0.32 6.51 15.79
N ILE A 104 1.18 5.52 15.55
CA ILE A 104 0.78 4.10 15.67
C ILE A 104 0.44 3.72 17.11
N ALA A 105 1.28 4.10 18.08
CA ALA A 105 1.03 3.78 19.48
C ALA A 105 -0.26 4.44 20.05
N PRO A 106 -0.52 5.75 19.86
CA PRO A 106 -1.78 6.38 20.27
C PRO A 106 -3.01 5.72 19.64
N LEU A 107 -2.98 5.43 18.33
CA LEU A 107 -4.08 4.78 17.64
C LEU A 107 -4.36 3.37 18.19
N ALA A 108 -3.31 2.59 18.45
CA ALA A 108 -3.45 1.26 19.04
C ALA A 108 -4.04 1.31 20.47
N GLN A 109 -3.63 2.28 21.29
CA GLN A 109 -4.19 2.49 22.64
C GLN A 109 -5.69 2.82 22.61
N HIS A 110 -6.11 3.53 21.56
CA HIS A 110 -7.52 3.87 21.32
C HIS A 110 -8.26 2.81 20.48
N LYS A 111 -7.66 1.63 20.28
CA LYS A 111 -8.22 0.47 19.56
C LYS A 111 -8.60 0.76 18.11
N VAL A 112 -7.90 1.69 17.48
CA VAL A 112 -7.98 1.94 16.04
C VAL A 112 -7.04 0.96 15.32
N SER A 113 -7.60 0.14 14.43
CA SER A 113 -6.81 -0.77 13.60
C SER A 113 -6.25 0.00 12.40
N VAL A 114 -5.00 -0.29 12.06
CA VAL A 114 -4.28 0.36 10.96
C VAL A 114 -3.68 -0.68 10.02
N LEU A 115 -3.56 -0.32 8.73
CA LEU A 115 -2.67 -1.00 7.78
C LEU A 115 -1.55 -0.06 7.38
N MET A 116 -0.34 -0.58 7.29
CA MET A 116 0.83 0.20 6.87
C MET A 116 1.12 -0.08 5.41
N LEU A 117 1.31 0.98 4.63
CA LEU A 117 1.80 0.89 3.25
C LEU A 117 2.97 1.86 3.07
N SER A 118 4.18 1.33 3.13
CA SER A 118 5.41 2.06 2.86
C SER A 118 5.73 2.02 1.37
N THR A 119 6.07 3.18 0.82
CA THR A 119 6.55 3.34 -0.56
C THR A 119 7.94 3.97 -0.57
N TYR A 120 8.57 4.04 -1.74
CA TYR A 120 9.80 4.80 -1.90
C TYR A 120 9.62 6.28 -1.51
N GLN A 121 8.45 6.84 -1.81
CA GLN A 121 8.18 8.26 -1.58
C GLN A 121 7.84 8.53 -0.12
N THR A 122 6.84 7.83 0.44
CA THR A 122 6.32 8.09 1.80
C THR A 122 5.72 6.84 2.44
N ASP A 123 5.37 6.98 3.72
CA ASP A 123 4.62 6.00 4.50
C ASP A 123 3.15 6.40 4.62
N PHE A 124 2.26 5.56 4.12
CA PHE A 124 0.81 5.71 4.30
C PHE A 124 0.34 4.87 5.48
N ILE A 125 -0.49 5.48 6.31
CA ILE A 125 -1.19 4.81 7.41
C ILE A 125 -2.66 4.74 7.01
N LEU A 126 -3.16 3.53 6.75
CA LEU A 126 -4.54 3.33 6.37
C LEU A 126 -5.39 3.09 7.60
N VAL A 127 -6.46 3.87 7.75
CA VAL A 127 -7.45 3.72 8.82
C VAL A 127 -8.82 3.45 8.21
N ARG A 128 -9.68 2.73 8.91
CA ARG A 128 -11.07 2.57 8.44
C ARG A 128 -11.77 3.92 8.48
N GLU A 129 -12.57 4.21 7.47
CA GLU A 129 -13.38 5.43 7.38
C GLU A 129 -14.29 5.59 8.61
N SER A 130 -14.81 4.47 9.14
CA SER A 130 -15.62 4.43 10.37
C SER A 130 -14.88 4.88 11.63
N ASP A 131 -13.54 4.74 11.65
CA ASP A 131 -12.71 5.04 12.82
C ASP A 131 -12.16 6.48 12.77
N LEU A 132 -12.43 7.23 11.69
CA LEU A 132 -11.90 8.58 11.48
C LEU A 132 -12.21 9.56 12.64
N PRO A 133 -13.41 9.56 13.26
CA PRO A 133 -13.66 10.37 14.46
C PRO A 133 -12.68 10.09 15.60
N ALA A 134 -12.39 8.81 15.85
CA ALA A 134 -11.45 8.40 16.89
C ALA A 134 -10.00 8.80 16.52
N VAL A 135 -9.62 8.64 15.25
CA VAL A 135 -8.31 9.08 14.73
C VAL A 135 -8.10 10.58 14.96
N ILE A 136 -9.06 11.41 14.55
CA ILE A 136 -8.98 12.87 14.69
C ILE A 136 -8.86 13.25 16.16
N HIS A 137 -9.73 12.69 17.01
CA HIS A 137 -9.68 12.95 18.45
C HIS A 137 -8.31 12.57 19.05
N THR A 138 -7.83 11.35 18.77
CA THR A 138 -6.57 10.83 19.32
C THR A 138 -5.34 11.61 18.87
N LEU A 139 -5.30 12.11 17.62
CA LEU A 139 -4.11 12.75 17.07
C LEU A 139 -4.14 14.28 17.10
N SER A 140 -5.28 14.90 17.39
CA SER A 140 -5.44 16.36 17.38
C SER A 140 -4.61 17.11 18.43
N GLU A 141 -4.16 16.43 19.49
CA GLU A 141 -3.29 17.04 20.51
C GLU A 141 -1.84 17.25 20.01
N GLU A 142 -1.36 16.35 19.13
CA GLU A 142 0.04 16.38 18.64
C GLU A 142 0.16 16.91 17.20
N PHE A 143 -0.92 16.84 16.41
CA PHE A 143 -0.90 17.16 14.99
C PHE A 143 -1.91 18.25 14.62
N SER A 144 -1.49 19.14 13.73
CA SER A 144 -2.42 19.93 12.93
C SER A 144 -2.97 19.03 11.83
N ILE A 145 -4.27 18.75 11.86
CA ILE A 145 -4.91 17.80 10.96
C ILE A 145 -5.52 18.56 9.78
N TYR A 146 -5.15 18.13 8.57
CA TYR A 146 -5.69 18.64 7.31
C TYR A 146 -6.38 17.50 6.56
N ARG A 147 -7.42 17.83 5.82
CA ARG A 147 -8.09 16.94 4.87
C ARG A 147 -7.93 17.50 3.47
N GLU A 148 -7.52 16.66 2.54
CA GLU A 148 -7.50 17.01 1.14
C GLU A 148 -8.91 16.94 0.55
N VAL A 149 -9.35 18.02 -0.09
CA VAL A 149 -10.63 18.14 -0.78
C VAL A 149 -10.37 18.80 -2.12
N ASN A 150 -10.62 18.08 -3.22
CA ASN A 150 -10.28 18.51 -4.58
C ASN A 150 -8.79 18.92 -4.73
N GLY A 151 -7.89 18.23 -4.02
CA GLY A 151 -6.46 18.55 -4.00
C GLY A 151 -6.03 19.75 -3.14
N GLU A 152 -6.96 20.41 -2.43
CA GLU A 152 -6.64 21.48 -1.47
C GLU A 152 -6.65 20.96 -0.04
N SER A 153 -5.67 21.37 0.78
CA SER A 153 -5.59 21.02 2.20
C SER A 153 -6.47 21.94 3.05
N VAL A 154 -7.54 21.40 3.62
CA VAL A 154 -8.48 22.10 4.51
C VAL A 154 -8.25 21.66 5.95
N ALA A 155 -8.08 22.62 6.87
CA ALA A 155 -7.90 22.32 8.29
C ALA A 155 -9.15 21.65 8.89
N VAL A 156 -8.94 20.61 9.70
CA VAL A 156 -10.02 19.88 10.37
C VAL A 156 -10.21 20.44 11.78
N THR A 157 -11.40 20.96 12.08
CA THR A 157 -11.76 21.45 13.41
C THR A 157 -12.34 20.35 14.30
N SER A 158 -11.81 20.24 15.53
CA SER A 158 -12.22 19.22 16.51
C SER A 158 -13.72 19.27 16.88
N THR A 159 -14.37 20.43 16.72
CA THR A 159 -15.79 20.66 17.06
C THR A 159 -16.79 19.88 16.19
N ASP A 160 -16.39 19.42 15.01
CA ASP A 160 -17.26 18.61 14.12
C ASP A 160 -17.40 17.15 14.59
N VAL A 161 -16.66 16.74 15.61
CA VAL A 161 -16.60 15.36 16.13
C VAL A 161 -17.48 15.21 17.39
N SER A 162 -18.73 15.68 17.31
CA SER A 162 -19.68 15.50 18.41
C SER A 162 -20.42 14.16 18.30
N ASN A 163 -20.23 13.28 19.28
CA ASN A 163 -21.08 12.12 19.63
C ASN A 163 -21.05 10.85 18.74
N GLY A 164 -19.89 10.46 18.24
CA GLY A 164 -19.71 9.24 17.42
C GLY A 164 -19.10 8.02 18.11
N PHE A 165 -18.98 7.95 19.44
CA PHE A 165 -18.47 6.74 20.11
C PHE A 165 -19.50 5.60 20.06
N LEU A 166 -19.73 5.05 18.87
CA LEU A 166 -20.37 3.75 18.70
C LEU A 166 -19.43 2.68 19.27
N LYS A 167 -19.62 2.38 20.56
CA LYS A 167 -19.02 1.21 21.21
C LYS A 167 -19.76 -0.06 20.78
N SER A 168 -19.15 -0.82 19.87
CA SER A 168 -19.21 -2.30 19.73
C SER A 168 -18.50 -2.68 18.43
N LYS A 169 -17.77 -3.78 18.25
CA LYS A 169 -17.46 -5.00 19.01
C LYS A 169 -16.38 -5.75 18.20
N ASN A 170 -15.34 -6.29 18.85
CA ASN A 170 -14.96 -7.70 18.81
C ASN A 170 -13.71 -7.93 19.67
N GLY A 171 -13.81 -8.92 20.55
CA GLY A 171 -12.87 -9.20 21.64
C GLY A 171 -11.63 -9.94 21.19
N PHE A 172 -10.80 -9.30 20.39
CA PHE A 172 -9.42 -9.74 20.24
C PHE A 172 -8.55 -8.96 21.22
N SER A 173 -8.11 -9.64 22.28
CA SER A 173 -7.02 -9.15 23.10
C SER A 173 -5.74 -9.12 22.24
N PRO A 174 -4.89 -8.10 22.37
CA PRO A 174 -3.60 -8.10 21.70
C PRO A 174 -2.82 -9.38 22.01
N THR A 175 -2.24 -10.00 20.99
CA THR A 175 -1.39 -11.19 21.12
C THR A 175 0.01 -10.89 20.60
N LEU A 176 1.00 -11.60 21.11
CA LEU A 176 2.34 -11.58 20.53
C LEU A 176 2.34 -12.44 19.26
N HIS A 177 2.63 -11.83 18.11
CA HIS A 177 2.74 -12.55 16.84
C HIS A 177 4.17 -13.03 16.62
N PRO A 178 4.39 -14.27 16.13
CA PRO A 178 5.72 -14.75 15.79
C PRO A 178 6.31 -13.93 14.62
N VAL A 179 7.62 -13.71 14.65
CA VAL A 179 8.35 -12.96 13.62
C VAL A 179 9.23 -13.94 12.84
N LEU A 180 9.18 -13.83 11.51
CA LEU A 180 10.07 -14.53 10.59
C LEU A 180 10.93 -13.49 9.88
N SER A 181 12.22 -13.77 9.71
CA SER A 181 13.18 -12.89 9.03
C SER A 181 13.85 -13.66 7.88
N PRO A 182 13.27 -13.64 6.68
CA PRO A 182 13.91 -14.19 5.49
C PRO A 182 15.27 -13.49 5.21
N LYS A 183 16.20 -14.22 4.59
CA LYS A 183 17.53 -13.76 4.16
C LYS A 183 17.51 -13.00 2.83
N ASN A 184 16.34 -12.80 2.22
CA ASN A 184 16.20 -11.97 1.02
C ASN A 184 16.86 -10.60 1.21
N LEU A 185 17.45 -10.09 0.14
CA LEU A 185 17.90 -8.71 0.06
C LEU A 185 16.92 -7.99 -0.86
N PHE A 186 16.10 -7.13 -0.28
CA PHE A 186 15.13 -6.31 -1.02
C PHE A 186 15.70 -4.96 -1.40
N CYS A 187 15.39 -4.51 -2.61
CA CYS A 187 15.63 -3.14 -3.05
C CYS A 187 14.29 -2.40 -3.09
N VAL A 188 14.28 -1.17 -2.58
CA VAL A 188 13.16 -0.22 -2.73
C VAL A 188 13.59 0.83 -3.74
N MET A 189 12.84 0.95 -4.84
CA MET A 189 13.19 1.83 -5.95
C MET A 189 11.99 2.63 -6.44
N SER A 190 12.25 3.79 -7.02
CA SER A 190 11.27 4.56 -7.79
C SER A 190 11.64 4.52 -9.27
N LEU A 191 10.65 4.76 -10.11
CA LEU A 191 10.78 4.82 -11.55
C LEU A 191 10.10 6.08 -12.08
N ASP A 192 10.72 6.72 -13.06
CA ASP A 192 10.06 7.76 -13.84
C ASP A 192 8.88 7.14 -14.62
N PRO A 193 7.64 7.63 -14.44
CA PRO A 193 6.48 7.13 -15.17
C PRO A 193 6.66 7.07 -16.69
N ASP A 194 7.41 7.99 -17.27
CA ASP A 194 7.65 8.03 -18.72
C ASP A 194 8.53 6.87 -19.19
N THR A 195 9.30 6.27 -18.27
CA THR A 195 10.13 5.09 -18.53
C THR A 195 9.42 3.76 -18.27
N LEU A 196 8.25 3.77 -17.63
CA LEU A 196 7.48 2.55 -17.34
C LEU A 196 7.22 1.67 -18.58
N PRO A 197 6.90 2.22 -19.77
CA PRO A 197 6.73 1.40 -20.98
C PRO A 197 7.99 0.60 -21.36
N THR A 198 9.19 1.12 -21.05
CA THR A 198 10.46 0.46 -21.41
C THR A 198 10.72 -0.83 -20.64
N ILE A 199 10.15 -0.94 -19.42
CA ILE A 199 10.29 -2.12 -18.57
C ILE A 199 9.01 -2.96 -18.53
N ALA A 200 7.98 -2.61 -19.32
CA ALA A 200 6.64 -3.16 -19.16
C ALA A 200 6.59 -4.67 -19.33
N THR A 201 7.29 -5.22 -20.33
CA THR A 201 7.34 -6.67 -20.57
C THR A 201 8.01 -7.41 -19.43
N THR A 202 9.13 -6.89 -18.92
CA THR A 202 9.84 -7.45 -17.77
C THR A 202 9.00 -7.37 -16.50
N LEU A 203 8.31 -6.25 -16.29
CA LEU A 203 7.42 -6.07 -15.15
C LEU A 203 6.21 -7.01 -15.22
N MET A 204 5.62 -7.19 -16.40
CA MET A 204 4.56 -8.19 -16.61
C MET A 204 5.05 -9.61 -16.34
N ASP A 205 6.26 -9.96 -16.80
CA ASP A 205 6.88 -11.26 -16.53
C ASP A 205 7.02 -11.50 -15.02
N VAL A 206 7.54 -10.52 -14.28
CA VAL A 206 7.67 -10.59 -12.82
C VAL A 206 6.30 -10.68 -12.13
N MET A 207 5.34 -9.85 -12.52
CA MET A 207 4.04 -9.75 -11.83
C MET A 207 3.10 -10.92 -12.12
N PHE A 208 3.15 -11.51 -13.31
CA PHE A 208 2.09 -12.39 -13.80
C PHE A 208 2.56 -13.78 -14.24
N TYR A 209 3.82 -13.92 -14.65
CA TYR A 209 4.32 -15.16 -15.30
C TYR A 209 5.44 -15.84 -14.54
N SER A 210 6.14 -15.13 -13.67
CA SER A 210 7.12 -15.65 -12.72
C SER A 210 6.38 -16.43 -11.63
N THR A 211 5.70 -17.51 -11.99
CA THR A 211 5.11 -18.42 -11.01
C THR A 211 6.24 -18.96 -10.15
N SER A 212 6.19 -18.56 -8.88
CA SER A 212 6.80 -19.20 -7.72
C SER A 212 7.21 -20.62 -8.04
N VAL A 213 8.53 -20.89 -8.01
CA VAL A 213 9.09 -22.24 -7.96
C VAL A 213 8.17 -23.04 -7.04
N LYS A 214 7.52 -24.07 -7.58
CA LYS A 214 6.66 -24.95 -6.80
C LYS A 214 7.44 -25.34 -5.57
N TRP A 215 7.06 -24.83 -4.40
CA TRP A 215 7.59 -25.28 -3.14
C TRP A 215 6.94 -26.62 -2.78
N GLU A 216 6.94 -27.56 -3.73
CA GLU A 216 6.51 -28.94 -3.55
C GLU A 216 7.61 -29.69 -2.80
N SER A 217 7.86 -29.31 -1.55
CA SER A 217 8.49 -30.17 -0.54
C SER A 217 8.31 -29.49 0.82
N ALA A 218 7.79 -30.23 1.80
CA ALA A 218 7.65 -29.79 3.19
C ALA A 218 9.00 -29.63 3.94
N ASP A 219 10.07 -29.30 3.21
CA ASP A 219 11.46 -29.25 3.69
C ASP A 219 12.32 -28.18 2.96
N GLN A 220 11.68 -27.16 2.37
CA GLN A 220 12.38 -26.14 1.59
C GLN A 220 12.83 -24.96 2.46
N ASP A 221 14.12 -24.63 2.34
CA ASP A 221 14.81 -23.48 2.92
C ASP A 221 13.89 -22.29 3.25
N LEU A 222 13.55 -22.17 4.54
CA LEU A 222 12.86 -21.01 5.15
C LEU A 222 13.67 -19.70 5.03
N ASP A 223 14.80 -19.75 4.33
CA ASP A 223 15.74 -18.65 4.17
C ASP A 223 15.23 -17.60 3.19
N HIS A 224 14.31 -17.89 2.27
CA HIS A 224 13.83 -16.87 1.32
C HIS A 224 12.30 -16.89 1.16
N ILE A 225 11.72 -15.72 0.96
CA ILE A 225 10.30 -15.51 0.68
C ILE A 225 10.10 -14.92 -0.72
N HIS A 226 9.03 -15.33 -1.38
CA HIS A 226 8.54 -14.64 -2.57
C HIS A 226 7.80 -13.37 -2.16
N PHE A 227 8.37 -12.22 -2.49
CA PHE A 227 7.76 -10.93 -2.20
C PHE A 227 8.09 -9.96 -3.34
N PHE A 228 7.04 -9.34 -3.88
CA PHE A 228 7.15 -8.27 -4.87
C PHE A 228 6.05 -7.25 -4.57
N SER A 229 6.37 -5.96 -4.59
CA SER A 229 5.37 -4.90 -4.46
C SER A 229 5.56 -3.87 -5.54
N PHE A 230 4.47 -3.50 -6.20
CA PHE A 230 4.38 -2.40 -7.14
C PHE A 230 3.28 -1.46 -6.69
N SER A 231 3.57 -0.17 -6.66
CA SER A 231 2.60 0.87 -6.37
C SER A 231 2.71 2.01 -7.37
N LEU A 232 1.55 2.53 -7.76
CA LEU A 232 1.36 3.69 -8.60
C LEU A 232 0.35 4.60 -7.90
N ILE A 233 0.87 5.61 -7.20
CA ILE A 233 0.07 6.49 -6.33
C ILE A 233 0.33 7.95 -6.74
N ASP A 234 -0.73 8.66 -7.15
CA ASP A 234 -0.71 10.08 -7.55
C ASP A 234 0.42 10.46 -8.52
N GLY A 235 0.72 9.59 -9.47
CA GLY A 235 1.82 9.83 -10.41
C GLY A 235 3.05 8.98 -10.12
N TYR A 236 3.35 8.71 -8.86
CA TYR A 236 4.61 8.16 -8.41
C TYR A 236 4.64 6.64 -8.42
N ILE A 237 5.73 6.08 -8.94
CA ILE A 237 5.99 4.63 -8.93
C ILE A 237 6.92 4.30 -7.76
N SER A 238 6.58 3.23 -7.04
CA SER A 238 7.44 2.60 -6.06
C SER A 238 7.39 1.08 -6.22
N ILE A 239 8.58 0.46 -6.26
CA ILE A 239 8.76 -0.98 -6.45
C ILE A 239 9.62 -1.51 -5.31
N VAL A 240 9.19 -2.62 -4.72
CA VAL A 240 9.97 -3.43 -3.80
C VAL A 240 10.18 -4.80 -4.43
N VAL A 241 11.43 -5.17 -4.66
CA VAL A 241 11.77 -6.42 -5.35
C VAL A 241 13.06 -7.02 -4.78
N ASP A 242 13.15 -8.35 -4.80
CA ASP A 242 14.37 -9.06 -4.45
C ASP A 242 15.51 -8.70 -5.43
N THR A 243 16.70 -8.43 -4.90
CA THR A 243 17.88 -8.05 -5.69
C THR A 243 18.31 -9.10 -6.71
N GLN A 244 18.02 -10.39 -6.48
CA GLN A 244 18.26 -11.45 -7.45
C GLN A 244 17.29 -11.34 -8.63
N THR A 245 16.00 -11.09 -8.36
CA THR A 245 14.99 -10.87 -9.40
C THR A 245 15.33 -9.63 -10.22
N GLN A 246 15.71 -8.53 -9.55
CA GLN A 246 16.16 -7.31 -10.21
C GLN A 246 17.33 -7.55 -11.18
N LYS A 247 18.34 -8.34 -10.78
CA LYS A 247 19.49 -8.68 -11.64
C LYS A 247 19.08 -9.49 -12.87
N ARG A 248 18.18 -10.46 -12.72
CA ARG A 248 17.67 -11.25 -13.86
C ARG A 248 16.95 -10.36 -14.87
N SER A 249 16.13 -9.45 -14.37
CA SER A 249 15.40 -8.46 -15.16
C SER A 249 16.34 -7.49 -15.90
N ALA A 250 17.46 -7.09 -15.30
CA ALA A 250 18.44 -6.21 -15.93
C ALA A 250 19.33 -6.91 -16.99
N CYS A 251 19.70 -8.17 -16.76
CA CYS A 251 20.56 -8.93 -17.69
C CYS A 251 19.81 -9.50 -18.91
N GLY A 252 18.47 -9.51 -18.91
CA GLY A 252 17.66 -9.98 -20.04
C GLY A 252 17.65 -9.06 -21.26
N GLY A 253 18.15 -7.83 -21.14
CA GLY A 253 18.17 -6.83 -22.21
C GLY A 253 19.41 -6.84 -23.13
N SER A 254 20.42 -7.68 -22.86
CA SER A 254 21.70 -7.67 -23.60
C SER A 254 21.93 -8.90 -24.49
N GLY A 255 20.88 -9.63 -24.85
CA GLY A 255 20.97 -10.89 -25.61
C GLY A 255 20.17 -10.88 -26.90
N GLY A 256 20.39 -9.88 -27.77
CA GLY A 256 19.73 -9.80 -29.07
C GLY A 256 20.39 -8.79 -29.98
N SER A 257 21.53 -9.17 -30.56
CA SER A 257 22.13 -8.53 -31.74
C SER A 257 22.47 -9.63 -32.73
#